data_AF-A0A1Y2CNC7-F1
#
_entry.id   AF-A0A1Y2CNC7-F1
#
_cell.length_a   1.000
_cell.length_b   1.000
_cell.length_c   1.000
_cell.angle_alpha   90.00
_cell.angle_beta   90.00
_cell.angle_gamma   90.00
#
_symmetry.space_group_name_H-M   'P 1'
#
loop_
_entity.id
_entity.type
_entity.pdbx_description
1 polymer ?
#
loop_
_entity_poly.entity_id
_entity_poly.type
_entity_poly.pdbx_seq_one_letter_code
_entity_poly.pdbx_strand_id
1 'polypeptide(L)'
;MSSEVRFESILTVEQRNTLKTDATQTRIENEIYLRDHPEIKDILHYFMGQVLLKKPENVKDFAAELFSDPKLAKKVSLNKRTSIVAE
;
A
#
# COMPACT_ATOMS: atom_id res chain seq x y z
N MET A 1 18.44 16.77 -25.18
CA MET A 1 18.77 17.34 -23.85
C MET A 1 17.54 18.05 -23.33
N SER A 2 17.17 17.71 -22.10
CA SER A 2 16.41 18.53 -21.14
C SER A 2 15.01 18.99 -21.53
N SER A 3 14.03 18.09 -21.41
CA SER A 3 12.65 18.47 -21.10
C SER A 3 12.19 17.75 -19.84
N GLU A 4 12.99 17.88 -18.79
CA GLU A 4 12.60 17.59 -17.41
C GLU A 4 12.51 18.94 -16.71
N VAL A 5 11.58 19.77 -17.22
CA VAL A 5 11.17 20.99 -16.52
C VAL A 5 10.56 20.51 -15.22
N ARG A 6 11.34 20.63 -14.15
CA ARG A 6 10.92 20.32 -12.78
C ARG A 6 9.54 20.94 -12.60
N PHE A 7 8.50 20.14 -12.37
CA PHE A 7 7.12 20.59 -12.16
C PHE A 7 7.00 21.66 -11.06
N GLU A 8 7.98 21.67 -10.16
CA GLU A 8 8.26 22.73 -9.20
C GLU A 8 8.36 24.14 -9.82
N SER A 9 8.72 24.32 -11.08
CA SER A 9 8.88 25.65 -11.70
C SER A 9 7.57 26.22 -12.28
N ILE A 10 6.53 25.39 -12.42
CA ILE A 10 5.33 25.72 -13.21
C ILE A 10 4.17 26.20 -12.30
N LEU A 11 4.25 25.89 -11.00
CA LEU A 11 3.22 26.21 -10.01
C LEU A 11 3.56 27.47 -9.22
N THR A 12 2.55 28.30 -8.99
CA THR A 12 2.67 29.46 -8.10
C THR A 12 2.94 29.00 -6.66
N VAL A 13 3.45 29.90 -5.83
CA VAL A 13 3.73 29.61 -4.41
C VAL A 13 2.45 29.17 -3.68
N GLU A 14 1.34 29.85 -3.94
CA GLU A 14 0.02 29.52 -3.39
C GLU A 14 -0.44 28.12 -3.81
N GLN A 15 -0.38 27.79 -5.11
CA GLN A 15 -0.76 26.45 -5.60
C GLN A 15 0.08 25.34 -4.93
N ARG A 16 1.38 25.57 -4.78
CA ARG A 16 2.27 24.60 -4.12
C ARG A 16 1.95 24.44 -2.63
N ASN A 17 1.57 25.53 -1.96
CA ASN A 17 1.17 25.49 -0.56
C ASN A 17 -0.15 24.75 -0.38
N THR A 18 -1.15 25.01 -1.23
CA THR A 18 -2.41 24.25 -1.25
C THR A 18 -2.16 22.77 -1.47
N LEU A 19 -1.37 22.39 -2.48
CA LEU A 19 -1.04 20.98 -2.74
C LEU A 19 -0.35 20.30 -1.56
N LYS A 20 0.52 21.01 -0.83
CA LYS A 20 1.17 20.46 0.38
C LYS A 20 0.17 20.22 1.49
N THR A 21 -0.76 21.14 1.71
CA THR A 21 -1.83 21.00 2.70
C THR A 21 -2.75 19.83 2.33
N ASP A 22 -3.20 19.77 1.07
CA ASP A 22 -4.07 18.71 0.59
C ASP A 22 -3.39 17.33 0.68
N ALA A 23 -2.12 17.23 0.27
CA ALA A 23 -1.35 15.99 0.40
C ALA A 23 -1.16 15.56 1.85
N THR A 24 -1.04 16.52 2.78
CA THR A 24 -0.96 16.23 4.22
C THR A 24 -2.30 15.70 4.73
N GLN A 25 -3.41 16.33 4.35
CA GLN A 25 -4.74 15.90 4.73
C GLN A 25 -5.06 14.49 4.19
N THR A 26 -4.77 14.24 2.91
CA THR A 26 -4.93 12.89 2.31
C THR A 26 -4.09 11.84 3.02
N ARG A 27 -2.87 12.19 3.48
CA ARG A 27 -2.03 11.27 4.26
C ARG A 27 -2.65 10.91 5.61
N ILE A 28 -3.26 11.88 6.29
CA ILE A 28 -3.94 11.67 7.57
C ILE A 28 -5.17 10.78 7.36
N GLU A 29 -6.00 11.09 6.36
CA GLU A 29 -7.20 10.32 6.04
C GLU A 29 -6.86 8.87 5.67
N ASN A 30 -5.79 8.67 4.90
CA ASN A 30 -5.30 7.33 4.57
C ASN A 30 -4.84 6.58 5.82
N GLU A 31 -4.14 7.22 6.77
CA GLU A 31 -3.72 6.56 8.01
C GLU A 31 -4.92 6.13 8.86
N ILE A 32 -5.91 7.02 9.05
CA ILE A 32 -7.15 6.71 9.76
C ILE A 32 -7.87 5.54 9.06
N TYR A 33 -8.00 5.59 7.74
CA TYR A 33 -8.61 4.51 6.96
C TYR A 33 -7.88 3.17 7.16
N LEU A 34 -6.55 3.16 7.07
CA LEU A 34 -5.73 1.97 7.27
C LEU A 34 -5.85 1.41 8.69
N ARG A 35 -6.06 2.27 9.69
CA ARG A 35 -6.21 1.89 11.10
C ARG A 35 -7.60 1.33 11.41
N ASP A 36 -8.63 1.93 10.85
CA ASP A 36 -10.03 1.60 11.14
C ASP A 36 -10.51 0.35 10.37
N HIS A 37 -9.87 0.00 9.25
CA HIS A 37 -10.32 -1.11 8.41
C HIS A 37 -9.53 -2.40 8.67
N PRO A 38 -10.13 -3.41 9.33
CA PRO A 38 -9.44 -4.67 9.68
C PRO A 38 -9.03 -5.50 8.45
N GLU A 39 -9.69 -5.29 7.31
CA GLU A 39 -9.39 -6.00 6.06
C GLU A 39 -7.96 -5.72 5.56
N ILE A 40 -7.47 -4.49 5.73
CA ILE A 40 -6.11 -4.13 5.31
C ILE A 40 -5.09 -4.83 6.19
N LYS A 41 -5.35 -4.92 7.49
CA LYS A 41 -4.49 -5.64 8.44
C LYS A 41 -4.35 -7.11 8.04
N ASP A 42 -5.43 -7.76 7.64
CA ASP A 42 -5.43 -9.15 7.19
C ASP A 42 -4.61 -9.34 5.90
N ILE A 43 -4.73 -8.41 4.95
CA ILE A 43 -3.93 -8.40 3.71
C ILE A 43 -2.44 -8.23 4.03
N LEU A 44 -2.08 -7.30 4.92
CA LEU A 44 -0.70 -7.05 5.32
C LEU A 44 -0.10 -8.25 6.06
N HIS A 45 -0.84 -8.89 6.97
CA HIS A 45 -0.39 -10.13 7.62
C HIS A 45 -0.14 -11.25 6.61
N TYR A 46 -1.04 -11.43 5.65
CA TYR A 46 -0.86 -12.41 4.58
C TYR A 46 0.39 -12.12 3.75
N PHE A 47 0.57 -10.87 3.31
CA PHE A 47 1.76 -10.46 2.56
C PHE A 47 3.03 -10.73 3.35
N MET A 48 3.08 -10.33 4.62
CA MET A 48 4.26 -10.48 5.47
C MET A 48 4.60 -11.95 5.73
N GLY A 49 3.60 -12.80 5.95
CA GLY A 49 3.79 -14.25 6.03
C GLY A 49 4.37 -14.84 4.75
N GLN A 50 3.89 -14.39 3.58
CA GLN A 50 4.40 -14.86 2.30
C GLN A 50 5.83 -14.39 2.00
N VAL A 51 6.18 -13.16 2.41
CA VAL A 51 7.56 -12.66 2.32
C VAL A 51 8.49 -13.50 3.20
N LEU A 52 8.10 -13.78 4.44
CA LEU A 52 8.92 -14.58 5.37
C LEU A 52 9.07 -16.03 4.90
N LEU A 53 8.03 -16.60 4.28
CA LEU A 53 8.06 -17.97 3.76
C LEU A 53 8.91 -18.08 2.49
N LYS A 54 8.72 -17.18 1.52
CA LYS A 54 9.37 -17.26 0.20
C LYS A 54 10.73 -16.58 0.13
N LYS A 55 11.02 -15.65 1.06
CA LYS A 55 12.24 -14.83 1.12
C LYS A 55 12.68 -14.32 -0.26
N PRO A 56 11.82 -13.53 -0.94
CA PRO A 56 12.13 -13.04 -2.27
C PRO A 56 13.34 -12.09 -2.23
N GLU A 57 14.17 -12.16 -3.27
CA GLU A 57 15.32 -11.28 -3.45
C GLU A 57 14.90 -9.81 -3.62
N ASN A 58 13.79 -9.57 -4.33
CA ASN A 58 13.16 -8.26 -4.45
C ASN A 58 11.74 -8.26 -3.87
N VAL A 59 11.60 -7.63 -2.70
CA VAL A 59 10.31 -7.52 -2.00
C VAL A 59 9.32 -6.62 -2.74
N LYS A 60 9.79 -5.62 -3.49
CA LYS A 60 8.91 -4.68 -4.21
C LYS A 60 8.23 -5.35 -5.41
N ASP A 61 8.99 -6.12 -6.18
CA ASP A 61 8.44 -6.86 -7.32
C ASP A 61 7.46 -7.92 -6.84
N PHE A 62 7.81 -8.60 -5.74
CA PHE A 62 6.91 -9.56 -5.09
C PHE A 62 5.61 -8.91 -4.59
N ALA A 63 5.69 -7.71 -4.01
CA ALA A 63 4.51 -6.94 -3.62
C ALA A 63 3.65 -6.56 -4.83
N ALA A 64 4.26 -6.10 -5.91
CA ALA A 64 3.55 -5.74 -7.13
C ALA A 64 2.78 -6.93 -7.72
N GLU A 65 3.42 -8.11 -7.80
CA GLU A 65 2.77 -9.33 -8.28
C GLU A 65 1.63 -9.77 -7.34
N LEU A 66 1.87 -9.76 -6.03
CA LEU A 66 0.89 -10.24 -5.04
C LEU A 66 -0.33 -9.32 -4.93
N PHE A 67 -0.13 -7.99 -4.93
CA PHE A 67 -1.23 -7.03 -4.84
C PHE A 67 -1.98 -6.84 -6.16
N SER A 68 -1.37 -7.19 -7.30
CA SER A 68 -2.04 -7.17 -8.60
C SER A 68 -2.90 -8.42 -8.86
N ASP A 69 -2.84 -9.44 -8.01
CA ASP A 69 -3.60 -10.67 -8.20
C ASP A 69 -5.10 -10.46 -7.87
N PRO A 70 -6.02 -10.59 -8.84
CA PRO A 70 -7.46 -10.43 -8.60
C PRO A 70 -8.03 -11.50 -7.65
N LYS A 71 -7.30 -12.59 -7.38
CA LYS A 71 -7.69 -13.64 -6.45
C LYS A 71 -7.15 -13.41 -5.03
N LEU A 72 -6.46 -12.30 -4.77
CA LEU A 72 -5.86 -11.99 -3.47
C LEU A 72 -6.88 -12.06 -2.33
N ALA A 73 -8.05 -11.44 -2.48
CA ALA A 73 -9.10 -11.44 -1.45
C ALA A 73 -9.52 -12.87 -1.04
N LYS A 74 -9.60 -13.79 -2.01
CA LYS A 74 -9.90 -15.20 -1.74
C LYS A 74 -8.75 -15.89 -1.00
N LYS A 75 -7.50 -15.60 -1.37
CA LYS A 75 -6.30 -16.17 -0.71
C LYS A 75 -6.17 -15.69 0.74
N VAL A 76 -6.39 -14.40 0.99
CA VAL A 76 -6.32 -13.80 2.34
C VAL A 76 -7.42 -14.39 3.24
N SER A 77 -8.66 -14.48 2.74
CA SER A 77 -9.77 -15.07 3.51
C SER A 77 -9.59 -16.57 3.81
N LEU A 78 -8.99 -17.33 2.89
CA LEU A 78 -8.61 -18.72 3.15
C LEU A 78 -7.54 -18.83 4.24
N ASN A 79 -6.49 -18.01 4.17
CA ASN A 79 -5.42 -18.02 5.16
C ASN A 79 -5.93 -17.72 6.58
N LYS A 80 -6.86 -16.75 6.69
CA LYS A 80 -7.53 -16.40 7.94
C LYS A 80 -8.28 -17.60 8.54
N ARG A 81 -8.97 -18.39 7.71
CA ARG A 81 -9.70 -19.60 8.18
C ARG A 81 -8.74 -20.66 8.70
N THR A 82 -7.66 -20.96 7.98
CA THR A 82 -6.67 -21.95 8.43
C THR A 82 -5.98 -21.58 9.74
N SER A 83 -5.77 -20.29 10.03
CA SER A 83 -5.20 -19.84 11.30
C SER A 83 -6.15 -19.99 12.49
N ILE A 84 -7.47 -20.09 12.26
CA ILE A 84 -8.49 -20.24 13.32
C ILE A 84 -8.74 -21.71 13.69
N VAL A 85 -8.45 -22.67 12.81
CA VAL A 85 -8.65 -24.12 13.07
C VAL A 85 -7.39 -24.81 13.62
N ALA A 86 -6.29 -24.07 13.81
CA ALA A 86 -5.02 -24.60 14.31
C ALA A 86 -4.84 -24.44 15.83
N GLU A 87 -5.90 -24.05 16.54
CA GLU A 87 -5.98 -23.90 18.01
C GLU A 87 -7.01 -24.91 18.56
#